data_AF-A0A970PVZ0-F1
#
_entry.id   AF-A0A970PVZ0-F1
#
_cell.length_a   1.000
_cell.length_b   1.000
_cell.length_c   1.000
_cell.angle_alpha   90.00
_cell.angle_beta   90.00
_cell.angle_gamma   90.00
#
_symmetry.space_group_name_H-M   'P 1'
#
loop_
_entity.id
_entity.type
_entity.pdbx_description
1 polymer ?
#
loop_
_entity_poly.entity_id
_entity_poly.type
_entity_poly.pdbx_seq_one_letter_code
_entity_poly.pdbx_strand_id
1 'polypeptide(L)'
;MKYREIVEVYLLLFATLGFYSIYWLVQTKDEINQFGANIPTAWLLIVPIANLYWFYRYAEGFSVYIKRDENAILWFLLFWFAGIIMPAIVQKELNEYAIYQ
;
A
#
# COMPACT_ATOMS: atom_id res chain seq x y z
N MET A 1 3.24 -10.64 -9.31
CA MET A 1 3.57 -9.99 -8.01
C MET A 1 5.07 -10.11 -7.76
N LYS A 2 5.66 -9.24 -6.93
CA LYS A 2 7.08 -9.37 -6.54
C LYS A 2 7.17 -9.54 -5.04
N TYR A 3 7.79 -10.65 -4.61
CA TYR A 3 8.17 -10.85 -3.22
C TYR A 3 9.20 -9.78 -2.80
N ARG A 4 9.00 -9.18 -1.62
CA ARG A 4 9.94 -8.21 -1.05
C ARG A 4 10.12 -8.49 0.42
N GLU A 5 11.38 -8.53 0.86
CA GLU A 5 11.69 -8.65 2.28
C GLU A 5 11.25 -7.37 3.02
N ILE A 6 10.56 -7.53 4.15
CA ILE A 6 10.09 -6.38 4.94
C ILE A 6 11.29 -5.52 5.39
N VAL A 7 12.40 -6.16 5.75
CA VAL A 7 13.64 -5.47 6.14
C VAL A 7 14.18 -4.62 4.99
N GLU A 8 14.16 -5.12 3.76
CA GLU A 8 14.59 -4.37 2.58
C GLU A 8 13.69 -3.15 2.34
N VAL A 9 12.37 -3.30 2.49
CA VAL A 9 11.41 -2.20 2.37
C VAL A 9 11.74 -1.07 3.35
N TYR A 10 12.01 -1.39 4.61
CA TYR A 10 12.39 -0.38 5.61
C TYR A 10 13.79 0.19 5.39
N LEU A 11 14.76 -0.64 5.01
CA LEU A 11 16.11 -0.17 4.69
C LEU A 11 16.05 0.91 3.61
N LEU A 12 15.32 0.65 2.52
CA LEU A 12 15.16 1.59 1.42
C LEU A 12 14.31 2.80 1.82
N LEU A 13 13.26 2.62 2.63
CA LEU A 13 12.46 3.72 3.18
C LEU A 13 13.36 4.74 3.90
N PHE A 14 14.23 4.28 4.80
CA PHE A 14 15.12 5.16 5.56
C PHE A 14 16.31 5.66 4.75
N ALA A 15 16.95 4.79 3.94
CA ALA A 15 18.10 5.16 3.12
C ALA A 15 17.77 6.24 2.07
N THR A 16 16.52 6.25 1.58
CA THR A 16 16.04 7.25 0.61
C THR A 16 15.28 8.41 1.24
N LEU A 17 15.33 8.57 2.57
CA LEU A 17 14.63 9.64 3.30
C LEU A 17 13.13 9.73 2.95
N GLY A 18 12.48 8.58 2.75
CA GLY A 18 11.06 8.48 2.44
C GLY A 18 10.70 8.51 0.96
N PHE A 19 11.61 8.83 0.02
CA PHE A 19 11.27 8.80 -1.42
C PHE A 19 10.87 7.41 -1.90
N TYR A 20 11.50 6.36 -1.36
CA TYR A 20 11.14 4.97 -1.65
C TYR A 20 9.69 4.63 -1.26
N SER A 21 9.09 5.32 -0.29
CA SER A 21 7.69 5.09 0.10
C SER A 21 6.73 5.33 -1.06
N ILE A 22 7.00 6.33 -1.90
CA ILE A 22 6.17 6.66 -3.07
C ILE A 22 6.29 5.56 -4.12
N TYR A 23 7.52 5.13 -4.43
CA TYR A 23 7.76 4.01 -5.34
C TYR A 23 7.07 2.74 -4.84
N TRP A 24 7.21 2.44 -3.55
CA TRP A 24 6.58 1.26 -2.95
C TRP A 24 5.05 1.33 -3.05
N LEU A 25 4.42 2.47 -2.72
CA LEU A 25 2.98 2.69 -2.86
C LEU A 25 2.48 2.51 -4.30
N VAL A 26 3.24 3.01 -5.28
CA VAL A 26 2.94 2.86 -6.73
C VAL A 26 3.02 1.40 -7.15
N GLN A 27 3.99 0.67 -6.63
CA GLN A 27 4.18 -0.72 -6.99
C GLN A 27 3.12 -1.63 -6.34
N THR A 28 2.81 -1.41 -5.07
CA THR A 28 1.79 -2.19 -4.36
C THR A 28 0.37 -1.85 -4.79
N LYS A 29 0.05 -0.61 -5.22
CA LYS A 29 -1.26 -0.34 -5.84
C LYS A 29 -1.48 -1.20 -7.09
N ASP A 30 -0.43 -1.44 -7.87
CA ASP A 30 -0.55 -2.21 -9.11
C ASP A 30 -0.75 -3.69 -8.80
N GLU A 31 -0.08 -4.19 -7.77
CA GLU A 31 -0.31 -5.54 -7.24
C GLU A 31 -1.73 -5.69 -6.70
N ILE A 32 -2.23 -4.74 -5.91
CA ILE A 32 -3.60 -4.77 -5.38
C ILE A 32 -4.64 -4.68 -6.51
N ASN A 33 -4.39 -3.86 -7.53
CA ASN A 33 -5.25 -3.76 -8.72
C ASN A 33 -5.29 -5.06 -9.54
N GLN A 34 -4.22 -5.89 -9.52
CA GLN A 34 -4.25 -7.22 -10.15
C GLN A 34 -5.29 -8.15 -9.52
N PHE A 35 -5.72 -7.90 -8.28
CA PHE A 35 -6.80 -8.64 -7.62
C PHE A 35 -8.20 -8.07 -7.89
N GLY A 36 -8.32 -7.02 -8.71
CA GLY A 36 -9.61 -6.41 -9.07
C GLY A 36 -9.93 -5.11 -8.34
N ALA A 37 -9.00 -4.58 -7.54
CA ALA A 37 -9.14 -3.25 -6.99
C ALA A 37 -9.06 -2.17 -8.09
N ASN A 38 -9.65 -1.01 -7.79
CA ASN A 38 -9.64 0.16 -8.67
C ASN A 38 -8.99 1.35 -7.96
N ILE A 39 -7.69 1.22 -7.67
CA ILE A 39 -6.86 2.28 -7.10
C ILE A 39 -6.39 3.19 -8.26
N PRO A 40 -6.68 4.50 -8.19
CA PRO A 40 -6.36 5.43 -9.28
C PRO A 40 -4.86 5.69 -9.43
N THR A 41 -4.49 6.44 -10.45
CA THR A 41 -3.09 6.79 -10.72
C THR A 41 -2.43 7.53 -9.54
N ALA A 42 -1.15 7.25 -9.31
CA ALA A 42 -0.38 7.83 -8.21
C ALA A 42 -0.13 9.34 -8.38
N TRP A 43 -0.40 9.93 -9.55
CA TRP A 43 -0.36 11.38 -9.73
C TRP A 43 -1.28 12.13 -8.76
N LEU A 44 -2.36 11.50 -8.29
CA LEU A 44 -3.26 12.10 -7.30
C LEU A 44 -2.61 12.28 -5.92
N LEU A 45 -1.49 11.60 -5.62
CA LEU A 45 -0.75 11.80 -4.36
C LEU A 45 -0.16 13.22 -4.23
N ILE A 46 0.13 13.87 -5.36
CA ILE A 46 0.75 15.21 -5.41
C ILE A 46 -0.32 16.31 -5.42
N VAL A 47 -1.54 15.99 -5.86
CA VAL A 47 -2.65 16.93 -5.94
C VAL A 47 -3.27 17.10 -4.54
N PRO A 48 -3.33 18.34 -3.99
CA PRO A 48 -3.95 18.58 -2.69
C PRO A 48 -5.39 18.05 -2.65
N ILE A 49 -5.80 17.48 -1.51
CA ILE A 49 -7.12 16.87 -1.25
C ILE A 49 -7.35 15.57 -2.04
N ALA A 50 -6.97 15.50 -3.32
CA ALA A 50 -7.04 14.27 -4.10
C ALA A 50 -6.13 13.17 -3.54
N ASN A 51 -5.07 13.54 -2.83
CA ASN A 51 -4.24 12.61 -2.08
C ASN A 51 -5.02 11.87 -0.98
N LEU A 52 -5.99 12.52 -0.31
CA LEU A 52 -6.87 11.89 0.69
C LEU A 52 -7.74 10.83 0.02
N TYR A 53 -8.36 11.18 -1.11
CA TYR A 53 -9.14 10.24 -1.91
C TYR A 53 -8.27 9.06 -2.36
N TRP A 54 -7.06 9.33 -2.85
CA TRP A 54 -6.13 8.29 -3.28
C TRP A 54 -5.79 7.32 -2.14
N PHE A 55 -5.45 7.84 -0.95
CA PHE A 55 -5.17 7.01 0.23
C PHE A 55 -6.39 6.21 0.68
N TYR A 56 -7.59 6.78 0.62
CA TYR A 56 -8.82 6.04 0.92
C TYR A 56 -9.03 4.89 -0.05
N ARG A 57 -8.89 5.12 -1.36
CA ARG A 57 -9.02 4.07 -2.38
C ARG A 57 -7.95 2.99 -2.23
N TYR A 58 -6.73 3.38 -1.85
CA TYR A 58 -5.67 2.42 -1.55
C TYR A 58 -6.05 1.54 -0.35
N ALA A 59 -6.51 2.15 0.75
CA ALA A 59 -6.92 1.43 1.97
C ALA A 59 -8.13 0.51 1.72
N GLU A 60 -9.12 0.97 0.95
CA GLU A 60 -10.26 0.18 0.52
C GLU A 60 -9.82 -1.00 -0.35
N GLY A 61 -8.96 -0.78 -1.35
CA GLY A 61 -8.41 -1.83 -2.19
C GLY A 61 -7.66 -2.90 -1.39
N PHE A 62 -6.82 -2.47 -0.45
CA PHE A 62 -6.12 -3.38 0.46
C PHE A 62 -7.10 -4.18 1.33
N SER A 63 -8.06 -3.51 1.97
CA SER A 63 -9.02 -4.12 2.88
C SER A 63 -9.93 -5.14 2.20
N VAL A 64 -10.45 -4.81 1.00
CA VAL A 64 -11.41 -5.66 0.29
C VAL A 64 -10.71 -6.83 -0.40
N TYR A 65 -9.60 -6.58 -1.10
CA TYR A 65 -9.02 -7.58 -2.01
C TYR A 65 -7.85 -8.38 -1.42
N ILE A 66 -7.07 -7.76 -0.52
CA ILE A 66 -5.90 -8.42 0.08
C ILE A 66 -6.25 -8.97 1.46
N LYS A 67 -6.71 -8.10 2.37
CA LYS A 67 -7.00 -8.47 3.75
C LYS A 67 -8.33 -9.21 3.93
N ARG A 68 -9.32 -8.89 3.08
CA ARG A 68 -10.67 -9.46 3.06
C ARG A 68 -11.44 -9.29 4.37
N ASP A 69 -11.27 -8.14 5.01
CA ASP A 69 -11.96 -7.79 6.26
C ASP A 69 -13.00 -6.67 6.09
N GLU A 70 -13.12 -6.12 4.88
CA GLU A 70 -14.11 -5.11 4.46
C GLU A 70 -14.15 -3.83 5.35
N ASN A 71 -13.08 -3.57 6.10
CA ASN A 71 -12.95 -2.42 7.00
C ASN A 71 -12.05 -1.30 6.45
N ALA A 72 -12.44 -0.74 5.29
CA ALA A 72 -11.68 0.30 4.60
C ALA A 72 -11.37 1.52 5.49
N ILE A 73 -12.31 1.91 6.36
CA ILE A 73 -12.14 3.08 7.25
C ILE A 73 -11.03 2.83 8.28
N LEU A 74 -11.00 1.64 8.91
CA LEU A 74 -9.93 1.28 9.84
C LEU A 74 -8.57 1.38 9.14
N TRP A 75 -8.43 0.74 7.99
CA TRP A 75 -7.17 0.76 7.24
C TRP A 75 -6.75 2.15 6.81
N PHE A 76 -7.71 2.98 6.38
CA PHE A 76 -7.45 4.38 6.05
C PHE A 76 -6.89 5.12 7.25
N LEU A 77 -7.52 5.00 8.43
CA LEU A 77 -7.04 5.64 9.66
C LEU A 77 -5.65 5.12 10.07
N LEU A 78 -5.38 3.82 9.94
CA LEU A 78 -4.06 3.25 10.21
C LEU A 78 -2.98 3.78 9.26
N PHE A 79 -3.29 4.03 7.98
CA PHE A 79 -2.35 4.71 7.08
C PHE A 79 -1.97 6.12 7.55
N TRP A 80 -2.91 6.87 8.16
CA TRP A 80 -2.63 8.21 8.68
C TRP A 80 -1.90 8.22 10.02
N PHE A 81 -2.29 7.36 10.96
CA PHE A 81 -1.78 7.40 12.33
C PHE A 81 -0.66 6.39 12.62
N ALA A 82 -0.54 5.35 11.80
CA ALA A 82 0.44 4.27 11.93
C ALA A 82 1.26 4.09 10.65
N GLY A 83 1.48 5.18 9.89
CA GLY A 83 2.11 5.13 8.56
C GLY A 83 3.47 4.42 8.49
N ILE A 84 4.28 4.46 9.56
CA ILE A 84 5.56 3.73 9.62
C ILE A 84 5.33 2.21 9.70
N ILE A 85 4.25 1.73 10.31
CA ILE A 85 3.97 0.29 10.49
C ILE A 85 3.30 -0.29 9.24
N MET A 86 2.56 0.53 8.49
CA MET A 86 1.78 0.07 7.34
C MET A 86 2.56 -0.69 6.26
N PRO A 87 3.79 -0.28 5.87
CA PRO A 87 4.59 -1.05 4.93
C PRO A 87 4.82 -2.50 5.36
N ALA A 88 5.07 -2.77 6.66
CA ALA A 88 5.23 -4.13 7.16
C ALA A 88 3.96 -4.97 6.96
N ILE A 89 2.80 -4.41 7.33
CA ILE A 89 1.53 -5.13 7.28
C ILE A 89 1.17 -5.43 5.83
N VAL A 90 1.16 -4.41 4.97
CA VAL A 90 0.79 -4.57 3.56
C VAL A 90 1.74 -5.52 2.86
N GLN A 91 3.06 -5.38 3.09
CA GLN A 91 4.04 -6.24 2.45
C GLN A 91 3.92 -7.69 2.91
N LYS A 92 3.64 -7.92 4.20
CA LYS A 92 3.38 -9.27 4.72
C LYS A 92 2.21 -9.92 3.97
N GLU A 93 1.06 -9.25 3.90
CA GLU A 93 -0.14 -9.83 3.29
C GLU A 93 0.04 -10.01 1.77
N LEU A 94 0.69 -9.07 1.07
CA LEU A 94 0.99 -9.24 -0.36
C LEU A 94 1.99 -10.37 -0.63
N ASN A 95 2.98 -10.56 0.25
CA ASN A 95 3.97 -11.64 0.12
C ASN A 95 3.33 -13.02 0.22
N GLU A 96 2.25 -13.19 0.99
CA GLU A 96 1.53 -14.46 1.07
C GLU A 96 1.06 -14.89 -0.32
N TYR A 97 0.60 -13.96 -1.15
CA TYR A 97 0.18 -14.27 -2.53
C TYR A 97 1.34 -14.43 -3.52
N ALA A 98 2.51 -13.85 -3.22
CA ALA A 98 3.69 -13.98 -4.07
C ALA A 98 4.37 -15.36 -3.95
N ILE A 99 4.16 -16.08 -2.84
CA ILE A 99 4.74 -17.41 -2.61
C ILE A 99 3.98 -18.50 -3.38
N TYR A 100 2.70 -18.28 -3.70
CA TYR A 100 1.84 -19.26 -4.39
C TYR A 100 1.71 -19.04 -5.91
N GLN A 101 2.42 -18.05 -6.48
CA GLN A 101 2.56 -17.84 -7.93
C GLN A 101 3.91 -18.34 -8.42
#